data_AF-A0A6N7P807-F1
#
_entry.id   AF-A0A6N7P807-F1
#
_cell.length_a   1.000
_cell.length_b   1.000
_cell.length_c   1.000
_cell.angle_alpha   90.00
_cell.angle_beta   90.00
_cell.angle_gamma   90.00
#
_symmetry.space_group_name_H-M   'P 1'
#
loop_
_entity.id
_entity.type
_entity.pdbx_description
1 polymer ?
#
loop_
_entity_poly.entity_id
_entity_poly.type
_entity_poly.pdbx_seq_one_letter_code
_entity_poly.pdbx_strand_id
1 'polypeptide(L)'
;MNYLSPLQFRVLKYSAVPGLLMLYYFFVLREQFPSSNLMGQCLKAGFIGLIIGWEFLIRKDFKRFGIFIIGAALWYFLVMLAFNRLELGIRASFFNHWYQIFSFLAFWGMLLIRGILLKDKSFIKTGLLVMFIWNYGIGALNGLYFIIEIVLNAATDSPFPIFNYIGNFISGTHQFLLPCFYYIILYFVENYLNDVDSFRQKFHSKILVIGKGEYVFFYGILFMFLIGSATSMGQLVEAWEHIRYAGEDQISSYLVFIFYLLCPMLTIILSGYLIRNIMVARSLTINLHNGFLYYLHCLPFLNLIPVLIYSSQKAVHTTTTENAVAYIKRGDSKMANWIIVVGVIMSLYGLYQGYNMYQRVSYYKESPVFTLLVATVAIFQFVRLINFLMVRNSRKAVYVLFTINLLSVCVLLFGSLELISLRVGICYMSLYLLLEIFHPTLFGGDAEAIPAAAHSEE
;
A
#
# COMPACT_ATOMS: atom_id res chain seq x y z
N MET A 1 17.77 -0.08 18.34
CA MET A 1 16.93 -0.70 17.29
C MET A 1 17.08 -2.21 17.50
N ASN A 2 16.08 -2.88 18.07
CA ASN A 2 16.18 -4.29 18.48
C ASN A 2 15.66 -5.27 17.40
N TYR A 3 15.29 -4.80 16.21
CA TYR A 3 14.60 -5.59 15.17
C TYR A 3 15.52 -6.10 14.08
N LEU A 4 16.54 -5.32 13.75
CA LEU A 4 17.48 -5.68 12.71
C LEU A 4 18.70 -6.21 13.42
N SER A 5 19.14 -7.40 13.04
CA SER A 5 20.44 -7.87 13.46
C SER A 5 21.51 -6.84 13.05
N PRO A 6 22.65 -6.77 13.75
CA PRO A 6 23.74 -5.85 13.39
C PRO A 6 24.16 -5.99 11.92
N LEU A 7 24.01 -7.19 11.35
CA LEU A 7 24.25 -7.48 9.95
C LEU A 7 23.17 -6.89 9.03
N GLN A 8 21.89 -7.11 9.31
CA GLN A 8 20.78 -6.52 8.54
C GLN A 8 20.86 -4.98 8.55
N PHE A 9 21.16 -4.38 9.69
CA PHE A 9 21.38 -2.94 9.80
C PHE A 9 22.55 -2.46 8.93
N ARG A 10 23.65 -3.22 8.91
CA ARG A 10 24.81 -2.92 8.06
C ARG A 10 24.44 -2.98 6.58
N VAL A 11 23.70 -4.01 6.15
CA VAL A 11 23.26 -4.14 4.75
C VAL A 11 22.41 -2.95 4.33
N LEU A 12 21.44 -2.55 5.17
CA LEU A 12 20.62 -1.35 4.94
C LEU A 12 21.44 -0.06 4.92
N LYS A 13 22.37 0.11 5.85
CA LYS A 13 23.25 1.31 5.90
C LYS A 13 24.05 1.48 4.60
N TYR A 14 24.51 0.37 4.01
CA TYR A 14 25.31 0.38 2.79
C TYR A 14 24.49 0.15 1.51
N SER A 15 23.15 0.09 1.58
CA SER A 15 22.29 -0.08 0.39
C SER A 15 22.28 1.15 -0.52
N ALA A 16 22.84 2.28 -0.08
CA ALA A 16 23.06 3.44 -0.94
C ALA A 16 23.99 3.12 -2.14
N VAL A 17 24.94 2.19 -1.98
CA VAL A 17 25.85 1.80 -3.08
C VAL A 17 25.10 1.13 -4.24
N PRO A 18 24.31 0.05 -4.05
CA PRO A 18 23.47 -0.47 -5.12
C PRO A 18 22.44 0.57 -5.59
N GLY A 19 22.04 1.53 -4.74
CA GLY A 19 21.17 2.64 -5.13
C GLY A 19 21.82 3.58 -6.16
N LEU A 20 23.08 3.98 -5.94
CA LEU A 20 23.85 4.78 -6.90
C LEU A 20 24.06 4.04 -8.22
N LEU A 21 24.27 2.72 -8.15
CA LEU A 21 24.41 1.87 -9.34
C LEU A 21 23.10 1.78 -10.12
N MET A 22 21.95 1.71 -9.43
CA MET A 22 20.63 1.81 -10.06
C MET A 22 20.38 3.17 -10.70
N LEU A 23 20.83 4.26 -10.08
CA LEU A 23 20.77 5.59 -10.68
C LEU A 23 21.59 5.67 -11.97
N TYR A 24 22.81 5.14 -11.95
CA TYR A 24 23.67 5.09 -13.12
C TYR A 24 23.03 4.27 -14.24
N TYR A 25 22.46 3.11 -13.91
CA TYR A 25 21.68 2.34 -14.87
C TYR A 25 20.52 3.15 -15.45
N PHE A 26 19.75 3.82 -14.60
CA PHE A 26 18.54 4.55 -15.00
C PHE A 26 18.83 5.75 -15.90
N PHE A 27 19.83 6.58 -15.56
CA PHE A 27 20.14 7.81 -16.27
C PHE A 27 21.11 7.65 -17.44
N VAL A 28 21.98 6.64 -17.43
CA VAL A 28 23.03 6.48 -18.45
C VAL A 28 22.80 5.24 -19.29
N LEU A 29 22.75 4.07 -18.65
CA LEU A 29 22.75 2.81 -19.38
C LEU A 29 21.40 2.50 -20.05
N ARG A 30 20.28 2.93 -19.47
CA ARG A 30 18.95 2.69 -20.03
C ARG A 30 18.75 3.39 -21.37
N GLU A 31 19.30 4.59 -21.54
CA GLU A 31 19.23 5.32 -22.82
C GLU A 31 20.10 4.66 -23.89
N GLN A 32 21.30 4.20 -23.52
CA GLN A 32 22.23 3.54 -24.43
C GLN A 32 21.79 2.10 -24.77
N PHE A 33 21.18 1.41 -23.81
CA PHE A 33 20.70 0.04 -23.93
C PHE A 33 19.24 -0.05 -23.48
N PRO A 34 18.29 0.32 -24.37
CA PRO A 34 16.87 0.26 -24.08
C PRO A 34 16.43 -1.12 -23.58
N SER A 35 15.44 -1.16 -22.70
CA SER A 35 14.90 -2.40 -22.14
C SER A 35 14.17 -3.29 -23.17
N SER A 36 13.93 -2.78 -24.38
CA SER A 36 13.47 -3.57 -25.52
C SER A 36 14.58 -4.46 -26.10
N ASN A 37 15.85 -4.12 -25.88
CA ASN A 37 16.99 -4.89 -26.37
C ASN A 37 17.41 -5.96 -25.34
N LEU A 38 17.84 -7.13 -25.83
CA LEU A 38 18.32 -8.23 -24.98
C LEU A 38 19.44 -7.78 -24.02
N MET A 39 20.40 -6.98 -24.52
CA MET A 39 21.48 -6.43 -23.69
C MET A 39 20.93 -5.56 -22.55
N GLY A 40 19.95 -4.69 -22.82
CA GLY A 40 19.31 -3.86 -21.80
C GLY A 40 18.58 -4.70 -20.74
N GLN A 41 17.92 -5.78 -21.16
CA GLN A 41 17.28 -6.74 -20.25
C GLN A 41 18.28 -7.48 -19.37
N CYS A 42 19.39 -7.95 -19.95
CA CYS A 42 20.48 -8.59 -19.21
C CYS A 42 21.13 -7.63 -18.20
N LEU A 43 21.35 -6.36 -18.59
CA LEU A 43 21.87 -5.34 -17.67
C LEU A 43 20.90 -5.12 -16.50
N LYS A 44 19.60 -4.93 -16.78
CA LYS A 44 18.56 -4.78 -15.75
C LYS A 44 18.57 -5.97 -14.78
N ALA A 45 18.61 -7.19 -15.30
CA ALA A 45 18.68 -8.40 -14.49
C ALA A 45 19.95 -8.47 -13.65
N GLY A 46 21.10 -8.02 -14.19
CA GLY A 46 22.36 -7.92 -13.46
C GLY A 46 22.28 -6.95 -12.29
N PHE A 47 21.67 -5.77 -12.46
CA PHE A 47 21.46 -4.81 -11.37
C PHE A 47 20.48 -5.34 -10.31
N ILE A 48 19.39 -6.00 -10.72
CA ILE A 48 18.46 -6.66 -9.78
C ILE A 48 19.18 -7.78 -9.00
N GLY A 49 19.97 -8.59 -9.70
CA GLY A 49 20.83 -9.61 -9.08
C GLY A 49 21.80 -8.98 -8.08
N LEU A 50 22.46 -7.87 -8.42
CA LEU A 50 23.33 -7.15 -7.51
C LEU A 50 22.57 -6.71 -6.25
N ILE A 51 21.36 -6.18 -6.38
CA ILE A 51 20.53 -5.77 -5.24
C ILE A 51 20.26 -6.96 -4.32
N ILE A 52 19.75 -8.08 -4.86
CA ILE A 52 19.41 -9.29 -4.09
C ILE A 52 20.67 -9.89 -3.45
N GLY A 53 21.78 -9.90 -4.19
CA GLY A 53 23.05 -10.48 -3.77
C GLY A 53 23.91 -9.56 -2.90
N TRP A 54 23.51 -8.30 -2.71
CA TRP A 54 24.32 -7.27 -2.02
C TRP A 54 24.71 -7.69 -0.60
N GLU A 55 23.84 -8.42 0.09
CA GLU A 55 24.13 -8.95 1.42
C GLU A 55 25.36 -9.87 1.46
N PHE A 56 25.62 -10.67 0.42
CA PHE A 56 26.81 -11.54 0.39
C PHE A 56 28.11 -10.73 0.33
N LEU A 57 28.10 -9.59 -0.37
CA LEU A 57 29.24 -8.66 -0.42
C LEU A 57 29.49 -8.02 0.94
N ILE A 58 28.43 -7.60 1.64
CA ILE A 58 28.53 -7.04 3.01
C ILE A 58 29.03 -8.07 4.02
N ARG A 59 28.63 -9.34 3.84
CA ARG A 59 29.14 -10.49 4.62
C ARG A 59 30.59 -10.85 4.26
N LYS A 60 31.17 -10.28 3.20
CA LYS A 60 32.47 -10.65 2.62
C LYS A 60 32.54 -12.12 2.17
N ASP A 61 31.41 -12.73 1.84
CA ASP A 61 31.33 -14.10 1.33
C ASP A 61 31.30 -14.09 -0.21
N PHE A 62 32.45 -13.74 -0.80
CA PHE A 62 32.59 -13.61 -2.26
C PHE A 62 32.33 -14.91 -3.01
N LYS A 63 32.59 -16.07 -2.37
CA LYS A 63 32.29 -17.37 -2.96
C LYS A 63 30.79 -17.56 -3.16
N ARG A 64 29.98 -17.31 -2.12
CA ARG A 64 28.51 -17.41 -2.25
C ARG A 64 27.95 -16.32 -3.15
N PHE A 65 28.52 -15.11 -3.14
CA PHE A 65 28.14 -14.06 -4.08
C PHE A 65 28.37 -14.50 -5.54
N GLY A 66 29.53 -15.07 -5.87
CA GLY A 66 29.81 -15.57 -7.22
C GLY A 66 28.84 -16.67 -7.66
N ILE A 67 28.57 -17.65 -6.79
CA ILE A 67 27.59 -18.70 -7.05
C ILE A 67 26.20 -18.10 -7.25
N PHE A 68 25.81 -17.12 -6.43
CA PHE A 68 24.54 -16.42 -6.56
C PHE A 68 24.40 -15.73 -7.92
N ILE A 69 25.39 -14.94 -8.34
CA ILE A 69 25.33 -14.19 -9.62
C ILE A 69 25.23 -15.15 -10.82
N ILE A 70 26.03 -16.22 -10.83
CA ILE A 70 25.98 -17.23 -11.90
C ILE A 70 24.61 -17.92 -11.92
N GLY A 71 24.11 -18.35 -10.76
CA GLY A 71 22.80 -18.98 -10.64
C GLY A 71 21.66 -18.04 -11.07
N ALA A 72 21.70 -16.77 -10.65
CA ALA A 72 20.71 -15.77 -11.00
C ALA A 72 20.73 -15.47 -12.51
N ALA A 73 21.90 -15.38 -13.13
CA ALA A 73 22.04 -15.18 -14.57
C ALA A 73 21.50 -16.37 -15.37
N LEU A 74 21.85 -17.61 -14.97
CA LEU A 74 21.32 -18.83 -15.59
C LEU A 74 19.81 -18.92 -15.44
N TRP A 75 19.28 -18.66 -14.24
CA TRP A 75 17.84 -18.66 -14.01
C TRP A 75 17.12 -17.61 -14.87
N TYR A 76 17.62 -16.38 -14.89
CA TYR A 76 17.05 -15.32 -15.71
C TYR A 76 17.05 -15.70 -17.20
N PHE A 77 18.17 -16.24 -17.70
CA PHE A 77 18.27 -16.71 -19.08
C PHE A 77 17.25 -17.80 -19.39
N LEU A 78 17.06 -18.79 -18.51
CA LEU A 78 16.06 -19.85 -18.68
C LEU A 78 14.63 -19.30 -18.71
N VAL A 79 14.32 -18.36 -17.82
CA VAL A 79 13.00 -17.70 -17.76
C VAL A 79 12.75 -16.90 -19.04
N MET A 80 13.73 -16.14 -19.53
CA MET A 80 13.61 -15.39 -20.79
C MET A 80 13.54 -16.31 -22.02
N LEU A 81 14.27 -17.43 -22.03
CA LEU A 81 14.18 -18.43 -23.09
C LEU A 81 12.78 -19.05 -23.14
N ALA A 82 12.21 -19.38 -21.98
CA ALA A 82 10.84 -19.89 -21.86
C ALA A 82 9.81 -18.84 -22.32
N PHE A 83 10.00 -17.57 -21.95
CA PHE A 83 9.18 -16.45 -22.42
C PHE A 83 9.19 -16.34 -23.95
N ASN A 84 10.38 -16.23 -24.56
CA ASN A 84 10.53 -16.08 -26.01
C ASN A 84 10.00 -17.29 -26.79
N ARG A 85 10.07 -18.50 -26.21
CA ARG A 85 9.51 -19.72 -26.82
C ARG A 85 7.98 -19.75 -26.79
N LEU A 86 7.37 -19.22 -25.74
CA LEU A 86 5.92 -19.10 -25.64
C LEU A 86 5.38 -17.92 -26.47
N GLU A 87 6.15 -16.85 -26.62
CA GLU A 87 5.81 -15.68 -27.43
C GLU A 87 5.47 -16.04 -28.89
N LEU A 88 6.08 -17.10 -29.43
CA LEU A 88 5.81 -17.63 -30.78
C LEU A 88 4.35 -18.09 -31.00
N GLY A 89 3.52 -18.18 -29.96
CA GLY A 89 2.10 -18.52 -30.06
C GLY A 89 1.15 -17.59 -29.31
N ILE A 90 1.64 -16.52 -28.67
CA ILE A 90 0.83 -15.62 -27.84
C ILE A 90 0.43 -14.38 -28.65
N ARG A 91 -0.87 -14.05 -28.66
CA ARG A 91 -1.38 -12.82 -29.28
C ARG A 91 -0.82 -11.58 -28.55
N ALA A 92 -0.54 -10.51 -29.28
CA ALA A 92 0.11 -9.29 -28.78
C ALA A 92 -0.56 -8.67 -27.53
N SER A 93 -1.88 -8.84 -27.38
CA SER A 93 -2.67 -8.41 -26.22
C SER A 93 -2.34 -9.11 -24.90
N PHE A 94 -1.90 -10.38 -24.96
CA PHE A 94 -1.55 -11.15 -23.78
C PHE A 94 -0.07 -11.03 -23.40
N PHE A 95 0.76 -10.44 -24.28
CA PHE A 95 2.19 -10.29 -24.09
C PHE A 95 2.54 -9.63 -22.75
N ASN A 96 1.83 -8.56 -22.37
CA ASN A 96 2.10 -7.82 -21.14
C ASN A 96 1.84 -8.65 -19.87
N HIS A 97 0.82 -9.51 -19.87
CA HIS A 97 0.47 -10.36 -18.73
C HIS A 97 1.47 -11.50 -18.57
N TRP A 98 1.85 -12.14 -19.67
CA TRP A 98 2.90 -13.16 -19.66
C TRP A 98 4.24 -12.56 -19.24
N TYR A 99 4.61 -11.39 -19.75
CA TYR A 99 5.83 -10.71 -19.34
C TYR A 99 5.87 -10.42 -17.83
N GLN A 100 4.73 -10.06 -17.21
CA GLN A 100 4.64 -9.90 -15.76
C GLN A 100 4.84 -11.24 -15.02
N ILE A 101 4.22 -12.33 -15.47
CA ILE A 101 4.41 -13.66 -14.88
C ILE A 101 5.88 -14.10 -14.99
N PHE A 102 6.50 -13.92 -16.14
CA PHE A 102 7.90 -14.27 -16.36
C PHE A 102 8.85 -13.38 -15.54
N SER A 103 8.54 -12.08 -15.42
CA SER A 103 9.27 -11.17 -14.51
C SER A 103 9.13 -11.61 -13.04
N PHE A 104 7.94 -12.07 -12.65
CA PHE A 104 7.70 -12.63 -11.32
C PHE A 104 8.54 -13.89 -11.09
N LEU A 105 8.54 -14.84 -12.03
CA LEU A 105 9.32 -16.07 -11.95
C LEU A 105 10.82 -15.80 -11.90
N ALA A 106 11.32 -14.85 -12.70
CA ALA A 106 12.70 -14.41 -12.70
C ALA A 106 13.13 -13.93 -11.30
N PHE A 107 12.39 -12.98 -10.73
CA PHE A 107 12.72 -12.40 -9.42
C PHE A 107 12.55 -13.44 -8.29
N TRP A 108 11.51 -14.29 -8.36
CA TRP A 108 11.29 -15.33 -7.36
C TRP A 108 12.41 -16.36 -7.32
N GLY A 109 12.87 -16.86 -8.47
CA GLY A 109 13.97 -17.82 -8.50
C GLY A 109 15.28 -17.23 -8.01
N MET A 110 15.55 -15.94 -8.26
CA MET A 110 16.71 -15.27 -7.65
C MET A 110 16.61 -15.26 -6.11
N LEU A 111 15.42 -15.01 -5.55
CA LEU A 111 15.21 -15.06 -4.09
C LEU A 111 15.38 -16.48 -3.53
N LEU A 112 14.94 -17.52 -4.26
CA LEU A 112 15.15 -18.91 -3.86
C LEU A 112 16.63 -19.25 -3.82
N ILE A 113 17.39 -18.88 -4.86
CA ILE A 113 18.85 -19.09 -4.91
C ILE A 113 19.53 -18.39 -3.73
N ARG A 114 19.15 -17.14 -3.44
CA ARG A 114 19.62 -16.42 -2.25
C ARG A 114 19.34 -17.20 -0.97
N GLY A 115 18.09 -17.63 -0.76
CA GLY A 115 17.67 -18.32 0.46
C GLY A 115 18.37 -19.67 0.66
N ILE A 116 18.57 -20.44 -0.43
CA ILE A 116 19.35 -21.68 -0.42
C ILE A 116 20.80 -21.40 0.02
N LEU A 117 21.44 -20.38 -0.56
CA LEU A 117 22.83 -20.02 -0.23
C LEU A 117 22.98 -19.47 1.20
N LEU A 118 21.94 -18.84 1.74
CA LEU A 118 21.90 -18.38 3.14
C LEU A 118 21.45 -19.48 4.13
N LYS A 119 21.04 -20.66 3.63
CA LYS A 119 20.50 -21.77 4.44
C LYS A 119 19.28 -21.37 5.27
N ASP A 120 18.45 -20.46 4.75
CA ASP A 120 17.16 -20.11 5.36
C ASP A 120 16.21 -21.31 5.25
N LYS A 121 15.65 -21.78 6.36
CA LYS A 121 14.69 -22.91 6.40
C LYS A 121 13.34 -22.52 5.81
N SER A 122 13.03 -21.23 5.80
CA SER A 122 11.76 -20.66 5.36
C SER A 122 11.84 -20.02 3.96
N PHE A 123 12.93 -20.25 3.22
CA PHE A 123 13.25 -19.53 1.99
C PHE A 123 12.14 -19.49 0.93
N ILE A 124 11.33 -20.55 0.81
CA ILE A 124 10.18 -20.58 -0.12
C ILE A 124 9.11 -19.58 0.33
N LYS A 125 8.74 -19.61 1.62
CA LYS A 125 7.74 -18.70 2.21
C LYS A 125 8.24 -17.26 2.18
N THR A 126 9.50 -17.04 2.58
CA THR A 126 10.16 -15.74 2.51
C THR A 126 10.15 -15.21 1.08
N GLY A 127 10.59 -16.02 0.12
CA GLY A 127 10.58 -15.67 -1.30
C GLY A 127 9.20 -15.26 -1.79
N LEU A 128 8.17 -16.09 -1.57
CA LEU A 128 6.80 -15.80 -2.00
C LEU A 128 6.23 -14.52 -1.36
N LEU A 129 6.41 -14.32 -0.06
CA LEU A 129 5.92 -13.11 0.63
C LEU A 129 6.66 -11.86 0.17
N VAL A 130 7.99 -11.91 0.05
CA VAL A 130 8.78 -10.78 -0.47
C VAL A 130 8.38 -10.45 -1.90
N MET A 131 8.19 -11.46 -2.75
CA MET A 131 7.71 -11.29 -4.12
C MET A 131 6.34 -10.61 -4.17
N PHE A 132 5.41 -11.10 -3.36
CA PHE A 132 4.06 -10.58 -3.29
C PHE A 132 4.07 -9.11 -2.85
N ILE A 133 4.78 -8.83 -1.77
CA ILE A 133 4.95 -7.48 -1.25
C ILE A 133 5.71 -6.59 -2.25
N TRP A 134 6.70 -7.12 -2.96
CA TRP A 134 7.46 -6.36 -3.94
C TRP A 134 6.57 -5.91 -5.11
N ASN A 135 5.81 -6.84 -5.69
CA ASN A 135 4.97 -6.55 -6.85
C ASN A 135 3.80 -5.64 -6.51
N TYR A 136 3.13 -5.88 -5.37
CA TYR A 136 1.91 -5.14 -4.99
C TYR A 136 2.17 -4.03 -3.98
N GLY A 137 3.31 -3.99 -3.30
CA GLY A 137 3.63 -2.98 -2.29
C GLY A 137 4.58 -1.88 -2.77
N ILE A 138 5.59 -2.21 -3.61
CA ILE A 138 6.48 -1.18 -4.20
C ILE A 138 5.82 -0.49 -5.41
N GLY A 139 4.76 -1.08 -5.96
CA GLY A 139 3.83 -0.39 -6.85
C GLY A 139 3.35 0.97 -6.32
N ALA A 140 3.49 1.24 -5.01
CA ALA A 140 3.14 2.52 -4.37
C ALA A 140 3.96 3.69 -4.90
N LEU A 141 5.25 3.47 -5.13
CA LEU A 141 6.15 4.53 -5.54
C LEU A 141 6.03 4.79 -7.05
N ASN A 142 5.81 3.74 -7.84
CA ASN A 142 5.39 3.87 -9.23
C ASN A 142 4.02 4.53 -9.35
N GLY A 143 3.10 4.24 -8.43
CA GLY A 143 1.78 4.85 -8.35
C GLY A 143 1.79 6.29 -7.90
N LEU A 144 2.64 6.65 -6.95
CA LEU A 144 2.87 8.03 -6.54
C LEU A 144 3.54 8.82 -7.67
N TYR A 145 4.53 8.23 -8.35
CA TYR A 145 5.10 8.79 -9.57
C TYR A 145 4.02 9.04 -10.62
N PHE A 146 3.14 8.07 -10.85
CA PHE A 146 2.06 8.17 -11.83
C PHE A 146 0.97 9.18 -11.42
N ILE A 147 0.58 9.26 -10.16
CA ILE A 147 -0.36 10.28 -9.65
C ILE A 147 0.26 11.68 -9.81
N ILE A 148 1.55 11.82 -9.51
CA ILE A 148 2.27 13.07 -9.72
C ILE A 148 2.36 13.37 -11.21
N GLU A 149 2.67 12.39 -12.05
CA GLU A 149 2.67 12.52 -13.50
C GLU A 149 1.30 12.92 -14.04
N ILE A 150 0.19 12.37 -13.55
CA ILE A 150 -1.17 12.82 -13.91
C ILE A 150 -1.42 14.25 -13.43
N VAL A 151 -0.99 14.64 -12.24
CA VAL A 151 -1.16 16.02 -11.74
C VAL A 151 -0.31 17.01 -12.55
N LEU A 152 0.90 16.60 -12.93
CA LEU A 152 1.83 17.37 -13.75
C LEU A 152 1.39 17.40 -15.23
N ASN A 153 0.76 16.33 -15.72
CA ASN A 153 0.19 16.22 -17.06
C ASN A 153 -1.20 16.88 -17.15
N ALA A 154 -1.98 16.93 -16.08
CA ALA A 154 -3.14 17.81 -16.03
C ALA A 154 -2.73 19.30 -16.09
N ALA A 155 -1.44 19.58 -15.84
CA ALA A 155 -0.82 20.88 -16.06
C ALA A 155 -0.05 20.98 -17.39
N THR A 156 -0.08 20.01 -18.32
CA THR A 156 0.76 20.02 -19.57
C THR A 156 0.40 21.05 -20.64
N ASP A 157 -0.62 21.88 -20.45
CA ASP A 157 -0.69 23.14 -21.20
C ASP A 157 0.34 24.18 -20.69
N SER A 158 1.14 23.80 -19.68
CA SER A 158 2.24 24.59 -19.15
C SER A 158 3.48 24.50 -20.05
N PRO A 159 3.98 25.63 -20.57
CA PRO A 159 5.18 25.70 -21.43
C PRO A 159 6.50 25.48 -20.66
N PHE A 160 6.46 25.07 -19.38
CA PHE A 160 7.64 25.01 -18.53
C PHE A 160 8.28 23.61 -18.50
N PRO A 161 9.51 23.43 -19.02
CA PRO A 161 10.25 22.17 -18.99
C PRO A 161 10.61 21.68 -17.57
N ILE A 162 10.37 22.52 -16.54
CA ILE A 162 10.62 22.21 -15.12
C ILE A 162 9.86 20.96 -14.64
N PHE A 163 8.68 20.68 -15.19
CA PHE A 163 7.88 19.53 -14.79
C PHE A 163 8.47 18.20 -15.22
N ASN A 164 9.12 18.14 -16.38
CA ASN A 164 9.86 16.96 -16.83
C ASN A 164 11.09 16.70 -15.94
N TYR A 165 11.79 17.77 -15.51
CA TYR A 165 12.90 17.64 -14.57
C TYR A 165 12.46 17.13 -13.19
N ILE A 166 11.30 17.59 -12.70
CA ILE A 166 10.71 17.11 -11.45
C ILE A 166 10.33 15.63 -11.56
N GLY A 167 9.67 15.22 -12.64
CA GLY A 167 9.33 13.81 -12.90
C GLY A 167 10.57 12.91 -12.93
N ASN A 168 11.60 13.31 -13.68
CA ASN A 168 12.87 12.57 -13.76
C ASN A 168 13.60 12.51 -12.41
N PHE A 169 13.59 13.59 -11.63
CA PHE A 169 14.18 13.62 -10.29
C PHE A 169 13.48 12.65 -9.33
N ILE A 170 12.14 12.61 -9.36
CA ILE A 170 11.33 11.71 -8.54
C ILE A 170 11.58 10.25 -8.96
N SER A 171 11.57 9.97 -10.27
CA SER A 171 11.90 8.65 -10.81
C SER A 171 13.30 8.20 -10.43
N GLY A 172 14.31 9.07 -10.55
CA GLY A 172 15.67 8.79 -10.11
C GLY A 172 15.72 8.48 -8.61
N THR A 173 15.08 9.32 -7.79
CA THR A 173 15.01 9.11 -6.33
C THR A 173 14.38 7.76 -5.98
N HIS A 174 13.32 7.36 -6.71
CA HIS A 174 12.73 6.04 -6.55
C HIS A 174 13.73 4.92 -6.86
N GLN A 175 14.44 4.98 -7.99
CA GLN A 175 15.45 3.99 -8.36
C GLN A 175 16.61 3.92 -7.35
N PHE A 176 17.00 5.07 -6.78
CA PHE A 176 18.01 5.13 -5.74
C PHE A 176 17.58 4.43 -4.45
N LEU A 177 16.33 4.63 -4.03
CA LEU A 177 15.79 4.06 -2.79
C LEU A 177 15.35 2.60 -2.95
N LEU A 178 15.19 2.12 -4.18
CA LEU A 178 14.71 0.77 -4.49
C LEU A 178 15.45 -0.35 -3.73
N PRO A 179 16.80 -0.35 -3.63
CA PRO A 179 17.51 -1.40 -2.87
C PRO A 179 17.27 -1.30 -1.36
N CYS A 180 17.06 -0.09 -0.84
CA CYS A 180 16.71 0.10 0.57
C CYS A 180 15.34 -0.51 0.86
N PHE A 181 14.34 -0.22 0.03
CA PHE A 181 13.00 -0.79 0.16
C PHE A 181 13.00 -2.32 0.03
N TYR A 182 13.78 -2.86 -0.90
CA TYR A 182 13.99 -4.31 -1.03
C TYR A 182 14.41 -4.95 0.29
N TYR A 183 15.50 -4.46 0.89
CA TYR A 183 16.03 -5.02 2.13
C TYR A 183 15.11 -4.78 3.33
N ILE A 184 14.40 -3.65 3.36
CA ILE A 184 13.38 -3.39 4.38
C ILE A 184 12.28 -4.48 4.32
N ILE A 185 11.75 -4.77 3.14
CA ILE A 185 10.72 -5.81 2.94
C ILE A 185 11.27 -7.18 3.25
N LEU A 186 12.46 -7.50 2.76
CA LEU A 186 13.11 -8.79 2.96
C LEU A 186 13.30 -9.09 4.45
N TYR A 187 13.88 -8.15 5.18
CA TYR A 187 14.12 -8.31 6.62
C TYR A 187 12.84 -8.23 7.44
N PHE A 188 11.84 -7.46 6.99
CA PHE A 188 10.50 -7.51 7.57
C PHE A 188 9.92 -8.92 7.50
N VAL A 189 9.94 -9.56 6.33
CA VAL A 189 9.41 -10.91 6.13
C VAL A 189 10.24 -11.96 6.88
N GLU A 190 11.57 -11.90 6.78
CA GLU A 190 12.46 -12.82 7.49
C GLU A 190 12.24 -12.73 9.00
N ASN A 191 12.12 -11.53 9.56
CA ASN A 191 11.87 -11.35 10.99
C ASN A 191 10.45 -11.78 11.38
N TYR A 192 9.44 -11.52 10.54
CA TYR A 192 8.07 -11.97 10.78
C TYR A 192 7.95 -13.51 10.81
N LEU A 193 8.70 -14.21 9.95
CA LEU A 193 8.66 -15.67 9.88
C LEU A 193 9.54 -16.35 10.94
N ASN A 194 10.65 -15.72 11.35
CA ASN A 194 11.63 -16.34 12.24
C ASN A 194 11.50 -15.91 13.73
N ASP A 195 10.93 -14.75 14.04
CA ASP A 195 10.72 -14.26 15.43
C ASP A 195 9.21 -14.23 15.75
N VAL A 196 8.66 -15.44 15.90
CA VAL A 196 7.24 -15.75 15.71
C VAL A 196 6.30 -15.06 16.71
N ASP A 197 6.75 -14.79 17.94
CA ASP A 197 5.83 -14.37 19.01
C ASP A 197 5.91 -12.87 19.31
N SER A 198 7.10 -12.31 19.51
CA SER A 198 7.23 -10.90 19.95
C SER A 198 6.92 -9.90 18.82
N PHE A 199 7.38 -10.20 17.60
CA PHE A 199 7.23 -9.32 16.44
C PHE A 199 5.80 -9.35 15.92
N ARG A 200 5.21 -10.54 15.80
CA ARG A 200 3.84 -10.74 15.32
C ARG A 200 2.81 -10.11 16.25
N GLN A 201 2.99 -10.24 17.57
CA GLN A 201 2.07 -9.66 18.55
C GLN A 201 1.96 -8.13 18.40
N LYS A 202 3.06 -7.43 18.07
CA LYS A 202 3.05 -5.97 17.86
C LYS A 202 2.16 -5.51 16.70
N PHE A 203 1.89 -6.36 15.71
CA PHE A 203 0.96 -6.05 14.61
C PHE A 203 -0.50 -6.25 15.02
N HIS A 204 -0.77 -7.23 15.88
CA HIS A 204 -2.13 -7.59 16.24
C HIS A 204 -2.67 -6.82 17.46
N SER A 205 -1.79 -6.34 18.35
CA SER A 205 -2.19 -5.61 19.56
C SER A 205 -2.26 -4.09 19.32
N LYS A 206 -3.28 -3.46 19.91
CA LYS A 206 -3.42 -2.00 19.95
C LYS A 206 -2.76 -1.37 21.16
N ILE A 207 -2.44 -2.15 22.18
CA ILE A 207 -2.00 -1.65 23.50
C ILE A 207 -0.51 -1.93 23.76
N LEU A 208 0.14 -2.74 22.92
CA LEU A 208 1.58 -2.95 23.04
C LEU A 208 2.35 -1.64 22.89
N VAL A 209 3.43 -1.52 23.67
CA VAL A 209 4.29 -0.34 23.64
C VAL A 209 5.13 -0.35 22.36
N ILE A 210 5.00 0.73 21.58
CA ILE A 210 5.71 0.90 20.31
C ILE A 210 6.66 2.10 20.40
N GLY A 211 7.96 1.80 20.26
CA GLY A 211 9.01 2.81 20.23
C GLY A 211 8.99 3.65 18.94
N LYS A 212 9.62 4.83 18.95
CA LYS A 212 9.61 5.76 17.81
C LYS A 212 10.11 5.16 16.49
N GLY A 213 11.21 4.40 16.54
CA GLY A 213 11.79 3.78 15.36
C GLY A 213 10.95 2.61 14.84
N GLU A 214 10.31 1.88 15.76
CA GLU A 214 9.42 0.76 15.45
C GLU A 214 8.18 1.28 14.73
N TYR A 215 7.58 2.36 15.26
CA TYR A 215 6.43 3.01 14.68
C TYR A 215 6.71 3.52 13.25
N VAL A 216 7.81 4.26 13.04
CA VAL A 216 8.15 4.77 11.69
C VAL A 216 8.38 3.62 10.71
N PHE A 217 9.05 2.55 11.15
CA PHE A 217 9.31 1.38 10.33
C PHE A 217 8.03 0.64 9.95
N PHE A 218 7.20 0.27 10.94
CA PHE A 218 5.95 -0.47 10.69
C PHE A 218 4.93 0.36 9.93
N TYR A 219 4.70 1.60 10.35
CA TYR A 219 3.78 2.49 9.65
C TYR A 219 4.24 2.74 8.21
N GLY A 220 5.53 3.05 8.00
CA GLY A 220 6.07 3.30 6.67
C GLY A 220 5.90 2.11 5.72
N ILE A 221 6.22 0.90 6.18
CA ILE A 221 6.06 -0.33 5.40
C ILE A 221 4.60 -0.59 5.06
N LEU A 222 3.72 -0.60 6.06
CA LEU A 222 2.31 -0.91 5.84
C LEU A 222 1.61 0.16 4.99
N PHE A 223 1.98 1.43 5.16
CA PHE A 223 1.45 2.51 4.34
C PHE A 223 1.89 2.38 2.88
N MET A 224 3.15 2.00 2.62
CA MET A 224 3.60 1.67 1.27
C MET A 224 2.79 0.50 0.70
N PHE A 225 2.53 -0.55 1.47
CA PHE A 225 1.71 -1.66 0.99
C PHE A 225 0.29 -1.23 0.63
N LEU A 226 -0.33 -0.39 1.47
CA LEU A 226 -1.66 0.14 1.23
C LEU A 226 -1.72 0.94 -0.08
N ILE A 227 -0.82 1.91 -0.27
CA ILE A 227 -0.80 2.77 -1.47
C ILE A 227 -0.43 1.95 -2.71
N GLY A 228 0.53 1.05 -2.59
CA GLY A 228 0.97 0.25 -3.73
C GLY A 228 -0.07 -0.71 -4.22
N SER A 229 -0.76 -1.37 -3.29
CA SER A 229 -1.80 -2.31 -3.65
C SER A 229 -3.00 -1.57 -4.23
N ALA A 230 -3.31 -0.37 -3.73
CA ALA A 230 -4.30 0.51 -4.34
C ALA A 230 -3.92 0.88 -5.78
N THR A 231 -2.69 1.33 -6.04
CA THR A 231 -2.27 1.65 -7.41
C THR A 231 -2.30 0.42 -8.33
N SER A 232 -1.72 -0.71 -7.91
CA SER A 232 -1.70 -1.93 -8.70
C SER A 232 -3.12 -2.42 -9.02
N MET A 233 -4.05 -2.28 -8.08
CA MET A 233 -5.46 -2.59 -8.33
C MET A 233 -6.07 -1.65 -9.40
N GLY A 234 -5.74 -0.36 -9.40
CA GLY A 234 -6.20 0.60 -10.42
C GLY A 234 -5.72 0.22 -11.82
N GLN A 235 -4.43 -0.08 -11.97
CA GLN A 235 -3.83 -0.50 -13.24
C GLN A 235 -4.41 -1.82 -13.76
N LEU A 236 -4.74 -2.75 -12.86
CA LEU A 236 -5.39 -4.01 -13.24
C LEU A 236 -6.81 -3.77 -13.77
N VAL A 237 -7.57 -2.89 -13.13
CA VAL A 237 -8.94 -2.54 -13.56
C VAL A 237 -8.92 -1.82 -14.91
N GLU A 238 -7.96 -0.93 -15.15
CA GLU A 238 -7.73 -0.28 -16.44
C GLU A 238 -7.34 -1.30 -17.53
N ALA A 239 -6.40 -2.20 -17.24
CA ALA A 239 -6.02 -3.27 -18.16
C ALA A 239 -7.22 -4.16 -18.53
N TRP A 240 -8.13 -4.41 -17.58
CA TRP A 240 -9.36 -5.16 -17.83
C TRP A 240 -10.33 -4.43 -18.76
N GLU A 241 -10.45 -3.12 -18.62
CA GLU A 241 -11.26 -2.30 -19.53
C GLU A 241 -10.76 -2.45 -20.98
N HIS A 242 -9.44 -2.35 -21.19
CA HIS A 242 -8.83 -2.55 -22.50
C HIS A 242 -9.08 -3.96 -23.09
N ILE A 243 -8.98 -5.02 -22.28
CA ILE A 243 -9.26 -6.39 -22.72
C ILE A 243 -10.73 -6.55 -23.11
N ARG A 244 -11.64 -5.97 -22.32
CA ARG A 244 -13.09 -6.04 -22.57
C ARG A 244 -13.47 -5.40 -23.91
N TYR A 245 -12.88 -4.25 -24.24
CA TYR A 245 -13.14 -3.55 -25.51
C TYR A 245 -12.43 -4.18 -26.72
N ALA A 246 -11.39 -5.00 -26.49
CA ALA A 246 -10.67 -5.68 -27.56
C ALA A 246 -11.37 -6.96 -28.09
N GLY A 247 -12.47 -7.41 -27.47
CA GLY A 247 -13.26 -8.54 -27.96
C GLY A 247 -12.59 -9.91 -27.87
N GLU A 248 -11.64 -10.08 -26.95
CA GLU A 248 -10.78 -11.27 -26.86
C GLU A 248 -11.32 -12.40 -25.99
N ASP A 249 -10.71 -13.59 -26.11
CA ASP A 249 -11.13 -14.82 -25.41
C ASP A 249 -11.24 -14.60 -23.90
N GLN A 250 -12.47 -14.68 -23.40
CA GLN A 250 -12.82 -14.03 -22.15
C GLN A 250 -12.50 -14.89 -20.91
N ILE A 251 -12.56 -16.22 -21.01
CA ILE A 251 -12.61 -17.11 -19.82
C ILE A 251 -11.27 -17.25 -19.09
N SER A 252 -10.17 -17.50 -19.80
CA SER A 252 -8.82 -17.57 -19.20
C SER A 252 -8.40 -16.22 -18.62
N SER A 253 -8.80 -15.14 -19.29
CA SER A 253 -8.57 -13.75 -18.88
C SER A 253 -9.29 -13.41 -17.57
N TYR A 254 -10.50 -13.92 -17.34
CA TYR A 254 -11.25 -13.69 -16.10
C TYR A 254 -10.62 -14.34 -14.88
N LEU A 255 -10.16 -15.59 -14.98
CA LEU A 255 -9.57 -16.28 -13.82
C LEU A 255 -8.25 -15.64 -13.38
N VAL A 256 -7.41 -15.27 -14.35
CA VAL A 256 -6.17 -14.53 -14.10
C VAL A 256 -6.53 -13.17 -13.50
N PHE A 257 -7.45 -12.42 -14.09
CA PHE A 257 -7.87 -11.12 -13.56
C PHE A 257 -8.39 -11.19 -12.12
N ILE A 258 -9.25 -12.16 -11.79
CA ILE A 258 -9.78 -12.34 -10.43
C ILE A 258 -8.64 -12.60 -9.43
N PHE A 259 -7.70 -13.48 -9.77
CA PHE A 259 -6.56 -13.76 -8.89
C PHE A 259 -5.69 -12.52 -8.68
N TYR A 260 -5.41 -11.78 -9.76
CA TYR A 260 -4.63 -10.55 -9.71
C TYR A 260 -5.35 -9.41 -8.97
N LEU A 261 -6.68 -9.39 -8.93
CA LEU A 261 -7.48 -8.42 -8.20
C LEU A 261 -7.58 -8.74 -6.69
N LEU A 262 -7.72 -10.03 -6.34
CA LEU A 262 -7.83 -10.47 -4.95
C LEU A 262 -6.57 -10.15 -4.13
N CYS A 263 -5.39 -10.31 -4.74
CA CYS A 263 -4.10 -10.06 -4.10
C CYS A 263 -3.95 -8.64 -3.53
N PRO A 264 -4.10 -7.56 -4.31
CA PRO A 264 -4.05 -6.19 -3.80
C PRO A 264 -5.22 -5.88 -2.85
N MET A 265 -6.43 -6.42 -3.09
CA MET A 265 -7.56 -6.22 -2.16
C MET A 265 -7.25 -6.76 -0.76
N LEU A 266 -6.75 -7.99 -0.67
CA LEU A 266 -6.34 -8.60 0.60
C LEU A 266 -5.23 -7.81 1.27
N THR A 267 -4.30 -7.26 0.50
CA THR A 267 -3.20 -6.44 1.00
C THR A 267 -3.69 -5.10 1.56
N ILE A 268 -4.64 -4.45 0.90
CA ILE A 268 -5.30 -3.22 1.39
C ILE A 268 -6.02 -3.50 2.71
N ILE A 269 -6.78 -4.61 2.75
CA ILE A 269 -7.53 -5.04 3.94
C ILE A 269 -6.58 -5.27 5.12
N LEU A 270 -5.54 -6.08 4.90
CA LEU A 270 -4.58 -6.42 5.93
C LEU A 270 -3.79 -5.18 6.39
N SER A 271 -3.25 -4.41 5.45
CA SER A 271 -2.43 -3.23 5.77
C SER A 271 -3.24 -2.19 6.52
N GLY A 272 -4.49 -1.93 6.12
CA GLY A 272 -5.33 -0.96 6.81
C GLY A 272 -5.67 -1.37 8.25
N TYR A 273 -5.96 -2.64 8.48
CA TYR A 273 -6.17 -3.18 9.82
C TYR A 273 -4.90 -3.05 10.70
N LEU A 274 -3.73 -3.40 10.15
CA LEU A 274 -2.47 -3.36 10.88
C LEU A 274 -2.00 -1.92 11.15
N ILE A 275 -2.16 -1.00 10.21
CA ILE A 275 -1.82 0.42 10.39
C ILE A 275 -2.57 1.01 11.57
N ARG A 276 -3.87 0.71 11.68
CA ARG A 276 -4.69 1.15 12.82
C ARG A 276 -4.06 0.73 14.14
N ASN A 277 -3.69 -0.54 14.29
CA ASN A 277 -3.12 -1.06 15.52
C ASN A 277 -1.81 -0.36 15.88
N ILE A 278 -0.91 -0.19 14.91
CA ILE A 278 0.39 0.49 15.11
C ILE A 278 0.20 1.97 15.48
N MET A 279 -0.72 2.66 14.82
CA MET A 279 -1.04 4.07 15.12
C MET A 279 -1.62 4.24 16.53
N VAL A 280 -2.57 3.39 16.90
CA VAL A 280 -3.21 3.41 18.22
C VAL A 280 -2.18 3.13 19.31
N ALA A 281 -1.42 2.04 19.16
CA ALA A 281 -0.37 1.64 20.08
C ALA A 281 0.66 2.75 20.31
N ARG A 282 1.11 3.41 19.22
CA ARG A 282 2.04 4.54 19.36
C ARG A 282 1.39 5.74 20.05
N SER A 283 0.15 6.08 19.71
CA SER A 283 -0.55 7.22 20.34
C SER A 283 -0.71 7.03 21.85
N LEU A 284 -1.00 5.79 22.29
CA LEU A 284 -1.11 5.43 23.69
C LEU A 284 0.27 5.53 24.35
N THR A 285 1.30 4.98 23.71
CA THR A 285 2.67 5.00 24.21
C THR A 285 3.16 6.43 24.50
N ILE A 286 2.75 7.42 23.71
CA ILE A 286 3.11 8.84 23.89
C ILE A 286 2.04 9.65 24.64
N ASN A 287 0.94 9.02 25.05
CA ASN A 287 -0.23 9.63 25.66
C ASN A 287 -0.78 10.86 24.88
N LEU A 288 -0.87 10.74 23.55
CA LEU A 288 -1.34 11.80 22.67
C LEU A 288 -2.62 11.38 21.94
N HIS A 289 -3.77 11.70 22.56
CA HIS A 289 -5.10 11.38 22.03
C HIS A 289 -5.65 12.52 21.18
N ASN A 290 -5.08 12.74 20.00
CA ASN A 290 -5.57 13.77 19.07
C ASN A 290 -6.22 13.15 17.82
N GLY A 291 -7.56 13.18 17.77
CA GLY A 291 -8.33 12.65 16.64
C GLY A 291 -8.00 13.29 15.28
N PHE A 292 -7.53 14.54 15.25
CA PHE A 292 -7.11 15.18 14.01
C PHE A 292 -5.81 14.57 13.47
N LEU A 293 -4.84 14.30 14.36
CA LEU A 293 -3.62 13.60 13.96
C LEU A 293 -3.93 12.20 13.44
N TYR A 294 -4.85 11.48 14.08
CA TYR A 294 -5.36 10.20 13.59
C TYR A 294 -5.94 10.28 12.17
N TYR A 295 -6.75 11.30 11.89
CA TYR A 295 -7.30 11.53 10.56
C TYR A 295 -6.21 11.79 9.50
N LEU A 296 -5.22 12.63 9.83
CA LEU A 296 -4.13 12.96 8.89
C LEU A 296 -3.30 11.73 8.49
N HIS A 297 -3.16 10.72 9.36
CA HIS A 297 -2.44 9.49 8.99
C HIS A 297 -3.10 8.72 7.84
N CYS A 298 -4.40 8.91 7.60
CA CYS A 298 -5.12 8.23 6.53
C CYS A 298 -5.02 8.95 5.18
N LEU A 299 -4.50 10.19 5.16
CA LEU A 299 -4.38 11.00 3.95
C LEU A 299 -2.96 10.90 3.38
N PRO A 300 -2.79 10.47 2.12
CA PRO A 300 -1.48 10.49 1.46
C PRO A 300 -0.85 11.88 1.51
N PHE A 301 0.48 11.92 1.66
CA PHE A 301 1.33 13.12 1.84
C PHE A 301 1.13 13.85 3.17
N LEU A 302 -0.12 14.10 3.59
CA LEU A 302 -0.41 14.74 4.88
C LEU A 302 -0.10 13.82 6.07
N ASN A 303 -0.04 12.51 5.85
CA ASN A 303 0.37 11.52 6.83
C ASN A 303 1.80 11.70 7.34
N LEU A 304 2.67 12.39 6.60
CA LEU A 304 4.02 12.71 7.09
C LEU A 304 3.98 13.59 8.35
N ILE A 305 3.01 14.48 8.47
CA ILE A 305 2.85 15.38 9.62
C ILE A 305 2.69 14.58 10.92
N PRO A 306 1.64 13.73 11.08
CA PRO A 306 1.49 12.99 12.31
C PRO A 306 2.59 11.95 12.52
N VAL A 307 3.20 11.38 11.47
CA VAL A 307 4.36 10.47 11.60
C VAL A 307 5.56 11.18 12.23
N LEU A 308 5.86 12.40 11.78
CA LEU A 308 6.94 13.22 12.36
C LEU A 308 6.64 13.59 13.81
N ILE A 309 5.40 13.99 14.11
CA ILE A 309 4.98 14.30 15.48
C ILE A 309 5.13 13.06 16.36
N TYR A 310 4.52 11.93 15.99
CA TYR A 310 4.51 10.71 16.81
C TYR A 310 5.91 10.10 16.97
N SER A 311 6.81 10.28 16.01
CA SER A 311 8.19 9.81 16.10
C SER A 311 9.10 10.73 16.91
N SER A 312 8.79 12.04 16.98
CA SER A 312 9.54 13.01 17.78
C SER A 312 9.22 12.94 19.29
N GLN A 313 8.02 12.50 19.65
CA GLN A 313 7.57 12.43 21.05
C GLN A 313 8.26 11.29 21.83
N LYS A 314 8.57 11.55 23.11
CA LYS A 314 9.09 10.53 24.02
C LYS A 314 7.97 9.59 24.46
N ALA A 315 8.32 8.34 24.76
CA ALA A 315 7.36 7.41 25.36
C ALA A 315 7.04 7.87 26.78
N VAL A 316 5.75 7.98 27.08
CA VAL A 316 5.20 8.28 28.41
C VAL A 316 4.86 6.97 29.11
N HIS A 317 4.15 6.08 28.41
CA HIS A 317 3.86 4.74 28.91
C HIS A 317 4.96 3.76 28.51
N THR A 318 5.33 2.90 29.44
CA THR A 318 6.41 1.90 29.29
C THR A 318 5.89 0.47 29.34
N THR A 319 4.64 0.26 29.80
CA THR A 319 4.02 -1.06 29.92
C THR A 319 2.73 -1.17 29.12
N THR A 320 2.37 -2.39 28.73
CA THR A 320 1.13 -2.71 28.02
C THR A 320 -0.12 -2.39 28.84
N THR A 321 -0.04 -2.57 30.16
CA THR A 321 -1.13 -2.29 31.10
C THR A 321 -1.42 -0.80 31.21
N GLU A 322 -0.39 0.05 31.25
CA GLU A 322 -0.54 1.52 31.19
C GLU A 322 -1.29 1.96 29.91
N ASN A 323 -0.90 1.39 28.76
CA ASN A 323 -1.57 1.65 27.50
C ASN A 323 -3.03 1.15 27.49
N ALA A 324 -3.31 -0.02 28.08
CA ALA A 324 -4.67 -0.55 28.18
C ALA A 324 -5.57 0.37 29.02
N VAL A 325 -5.08 0.83 30.17
CA VAL A 325 -5.81 1.78 31.04
C VAL A 325 -6.02 3.11 30.33
N ALA A 326 -5.00 3.65 29.66
CA ALA A 326 -5.12 4.88 28.89
C ALA A 326 -6.12 4.77 27.73
N TYR A 327 -6.21 3.58 27.11
CA TYR A 327 -7.17 3.34 26.04
C TYR A 327 -8.62 3.39 26.52
N ILE A 328 -8.92 2.84 27.71
CA ILE A 328 -10.27 2.87 28.29
C ILE A 328 -10.59 4.27 28.80
N LYS A 329 -9.65 4.92 29.48
CA LYS A 329 -9.84 6.26 30.07
C LYS A 329 -9.86 7.38 29.03
N ARG A 330 -9.71 7.07 27.74
CA ARG A 330 -9.76 8.09 26.69
C ARG A 330 -11.17 8.66 26.60
N GLY A 331 -11.29 9.96 26.88
CA GLY A 331 -12.54 10.68 26.72
C GLY A 331 -12.92 10.87 25.25
N ASP A 332 -14.10 11.43 25.03
CA ASP A 332 -14.59 11.76 23.69
C ASP A 332 -13.64 12.71 22.95
N SER A 333 -13.30 12.34 21.71
CA SER A 333 -12.46 13.16 20.85
C SER A 333 -13.22 14.37 20.32
N LYS A 334 -12.68 15.60 20.49
CA LYS A 334 -13.24 16.82 19.86
C LYS A 334 -13.39 16.70 18.33
N MET A 335 -12.58 15.84 17.70
CA MET A 335 -12.66 15.55 16.27
C MET A 335 -13.96 14.84 15.89
N ALA A 336 -14.59 14.09 16.80
CA ALA A 336 -15.85 13.39 16.55
C ALA A 336 -16.95 14.36 16.08
N ASN A 337 -17.08 15.51 16.74
CA ASN A 337 -18.05 16.54 16.36
C ASN A 337 -17.74 17.13 14.99
N TRP A 338 -16.47 17.42 14.69
CA TRP A 338 -16.06 17.93 13.38
C TRP A 338 -16.34 16.94 12.25
N ILE A 339 -16.10 15.65 12.46
CA ILE A 339 -16.41 14.61 11.47
C ILE A 339 -17.91 14.58 11.17
N ILE A 340 -18.76 14.69 12.19
CA ILE A 340 -20.21 14.75 12.01
C ILE A 340 -20.61 16.01 11.23
N VAL A 341 -20.17 17.19 11.66
CA VAL A 341 -20.53 18.46 11.02
C VAL A 341 -20.08 18.51 9.57
N VAL A 342 -18.82 18.17 9.28
CA VAL A 342 -18.31 18.12 7.91
C VAL A 342 -19.03 17.05 7.10
N GLY A 343 -19.29 15.88 7.69
CA GLY A 343 -20.04 14.81 7.05
C GLY A 343 -21.45 15.25 6.63
N VAL A 344 -22.17 15.93 7.52
CA VAL A 344 -23.50 16.51 7.28
C VAL A 344 -23.45 17.55 6.16
N ILE A 345 -22.54 18.52 6.25
CA ILE A 345 -22.37 19.56 5.21
C ILE A 345 -22.07 18.94 3.85
N MET A 346 -21.15 17.97 3.79
CA MET A 346 -20.79 17.29 2.53
C MET A 346 -21.95 16.45 1.97
N SER A 347 -22.79 15.89 2.83
CA SER A 347 -23.97 15.12 2.39
C SER A 347 -25.05 16.05 1.83
N LEU A 348 -25.28 17.21 2.47
CA LEU A 348 -26.16 18.27 1.96
C LEU A 348 -25.66 18.86 0.64
N TYR A 349 -24.35 19.12 0.54
CA TYR A 349 -23.73 19.56 -0.70
C TYR A 349 -23.87 18.51 -1.81
N GLY A 350 -23.70 17.23 -1.49
CA GLY A 350 -23.93 16.13 -2.43
C GLY A 350 -25.37 16.07 -2.95
N LEU A 351 -26.36 16.28 -2.07
CA LEU A 351 -27.77 16.40 -2.47
C LEU A 351 -28.01 17.60 -3.40
N TYR A 352 -27.46 18.77 -3.06
CA TYR A 352 -27.53 19.98 -3.88
C TYR A 352 -26.89 19.77 -5.27
N GLN A 353 -25.74 19.10 -5.33
CA GLN A 353 -25.09 18.77 -6.60
C GLN A 353 -25.90 17.78 -7.44
N GLY A 354 -26.50 16.75 -6.82
CA GLY A 354 -27.41 15.82 -7.50
C GLY A 354 -28.62 16.54 -8.10
N TYR A 355 -29.21 17.48 -7.35
CA TYR A 355 -30.30 18.33 -7.83
C TYR A 355 -29.87 19.23 -9.01
N ASN A 356 -28.72 19.88 -8.91
CA ASN A 356 -28.19 20.70 -9.99
C ASN A 356 -27.88 19.89 -11.25
N MET A 357 -27.33 18.69 -11.09
CA MET A 357 -27.07 17.76 -12.20
C MET A 357 -28.37 17.39 -12.91
N TYR A 358 -29.43 17.06 -12.15
CA TYR A 358 -30.75 16.82 -12.70
C TYR A 358 -31.27 18.01 -13.50
N GLN A 359 -31.11 19.24 -12.98
CA GLN A 359 -31.60 20.45 -13.63
C GLN A 359 -30.84 20.79 -14.93
N ARG A 360 -29.51 20.66 -14.93
CA ARG A 360 -28.62 21.09 -16.03
C ARG A 360 -28.60 20.15 -17.21
N VAL A 361 -28.83 18.85 -16.99
CA VAL A 361 -28.76 17.84 -18.05
C VAL A 361 -30.13 17.69 -18.71
N SER A 362 -30.57 18.72 -19.43
CA SER A 362 -31.87 18.74 -20.12
C SER A 362 -32.03 17.63 -21.16
N TYR A 363 -30.94 17.26 -21.84
CA TYR A 363 -30.93 16.27 -22.92
C TYR A 363 -31.23 14.83 -22.48
N TYR A 364 -30.93 14.48 -21.22
CA TYR A 364 -31.14 13.11 -20.69
C TYR A 364 -32.28 13.01 -19.68
N LYS A 365 -33.05 14.09 -19.43
CA LYS A 365 -34.18 14.09 -18.47
C LYS A 365 -35.26 13.07 -18.82
N GLU A 366 -35.45 12.78 -20.10
CA GLU A 366 -36.43 11.79 -20.56
C GLU A 366 -35.91 10.35 -20.50
N SER A 367 -34.62 10.14 -20.23
CA SER A 367 -34.06 8.80 -20.06
C SER A 367 -34.44 8.24 -18.68
N PRO A 368 -35.20 7.13 -18.61
CA PRO A 368 -35.55 6.50 -17.34
C PRO A 368 -34.30 6.03 -16.57
N VAL A 369 -33.22 5.70 -17.27
CA VAL A 369 -31.93 5.30 -16.68
C VAL A 369 -31.25 6.47 -15.97
N PHE A 370 -31.26 7.65 -16.60
CA PHE A 370 -30.67 8.85 -16.01
C PHE A 370 -31.42 9.30 -14.76
N THR A 371 -32.75 9.31 -14.81
CA THR A 371 -33.60 9.65 -13.65
C THR A 371 -33.41 8.66 -12.51
N LEU A 372 -33.29 7.35 -12.79
CA LEU A 372 -32.99 6.33 -11.79
C LEU A 372 -31.61 6.56 -11.15
N LEU A 373 -30.59 6.90 -11.94
CA LEU A 373 -29.23 7.16 -11.44
C LEU A 373 -29.19 8.37 -10.50
N VAL A 374 -29.82 9.48 -10.90
CA VAL A 374 -29.93 10.69 -10.06
C VAL A 374 -30.69 10.39 -8.76
N ALA A 375 -31.82 9.67 -8.84
CA ALA A 375 -32.59 9.28 -7.67
C ALA A 375 -31.76 8.38 -6.72
N THR A 376 -30.99 7.44 -7.28
CA THR A 376 -30.10 6.55 -6.50
C THR A 376 -29.02 7.36 -5.78
N VAL A 377 -28.38 8.31 -6.45
CA VAL A 377 -27.39 9.20 -5.83
C VAL A 377 -28.03 10.03 -4.71
N ALA A 378 -29.22 10.59 -4.94
CA ALA A 378 -29.93 11.36 -3.92
C ALA A 378 -30.26 10.51 -2.68
N ILE A 379 -30.75 9.27 -2.88
CA ILE A 379 -30.99 8.32 -1.79
C ILE A 379 -29.70 8.02 -1.04
N PHE A 380 -28.59 7.75 -1.74
CA PHE A 380 -27.29 7.50 -1.09
C PHE A 380 -26.83 8.67 -0.24
N GLN A 381 -26.95 9.91 -0.72
CA GLN A 381 -26.57 11.09 0.06
C GLN A 381 -27.50 11.33 1.25
N PHE A 382 -28.80 11.06 1.11
CA PHE A 382 -29.75 11.17 2.21
C PHE A 382 -29.51 10.12 3.30
N VAL A 383 -29.28 8.86 2.91
CA VAL A 383 -28.92 7.80 3.87
C VAL A 383 -27.58 8.14 4.54
N ARG A 384 -26.61 8.68 3.79
CA ARG A 384 -25.34 9.15 4.34
C ARG A 384 -25.53 10.25 5.39
N LEU A 385 -26.41 11.21 5.14
CA LEU A 385 -26.77 12.27 6.08
C LEU A 385 -27.30 11.69 7.40
N ILE A 386 -28.30 10.81 7.35
CA ILE A 386 -28.87 10.17 8.54
C ILE A 386 -27.79 9.42 9.32
N ASN A 387 -26.94 8.67 8.64
CA ASN A 387 -25.93 7.86 9.30
C ASN A 387 -24.82 8.71 9.94
N PHE A 388 -24.49 9.90 9.43
CA PHE A 388 -23.62 10.83 10.15
C PHE A 388 -24.24 11.35 11.45
N LEU A 389 -25.56 11.60 11.47
CA LEU A 389 -26.26 11.99 12.70
C LEU A 389 -26.32 10.85 13.72
N MET A 390 -26.40 9.60 13.25
CA MET A 390 -26.46 8.41 14.11
C MET A 390 -25.09 7.81 14.46
N VAL A 391 -23.99 8.32 13.91
CA VAL A 391 -22.67 7.68 13.96
C VAL A 391 -22.15 7.47 15.38
N ARG A 392 -22.50 8.38 16.31
CA ARG A 392 -22.10 8.30 17.72
C ARG A 392 -22.83 7.19 18.47
N ASN A 393 -24.09 6.98 18.14
CA ASN A 393 -24.97 6.09 18.91
C ASN A 393 -25.03 4.67 18.33
N SER A 394 -24.63 4.48 17.07
CA SER A 394 -24.77 3.20 16.39
C SER A 394 -23.53 2.83 15.59
N ARG A 395 -22.89 1.73 15.99
CA ARG A 395 -21.79 1.11 15.22
C ARG A 395 -22.23 0.70 13.82
N LYS A 396 -23.51 0.33 13.64
CA LYS A 396 -24.07 0.00 12.32
C LYS A 396 -24.01 1.19 11.37
N ALA A 397 -24.17 2.42 11.87
CA ALA A 397 -24.11 3.61 11.05
C ALA A 397 -22.74 3.80 10.39
N VAL A 398 -21.65 3.46 11.09
CA VAL A 398 -20.29 3.48 10.54
C VAL A 398 -20.15 2.51 9.35
N TYR A 399 -20.67 1.29 9.48
CA TYR A 399 -20.64 0.32 8.38
C TYR A 399 -21.51 0.75 7.20
N VAL A 400 -22.68 1.33 7.45
CA VAL A 400 -23.54 1.88 6.38
C VAL A 400 -22.85 3.03 5.64
N LEU A 401 -22.19 3.95 6.36
CA LEU A 401 -21.39 5.02 5.76
C LEU A 401 -20.27 4.45 4.87
N PHE A 402 -19.57 3.42 5.34
CA PHE A 402 -18.56 2.74 4.54
C PHE A 402 -19.16 2.13 3.27
N THR A 403 -20.24 1.35 3.39
CA THR A 403 -20.91 0.71 2.24
C THR A 403 -21.38 1.74 1.22
N ILE A 404 -21.99 2.84 1.66
CA ILE A 404 -22.43 3.91 0.75
C ILE A 404 -21.26 4.58 0.05
N ASN A 405 -20.16 4.85 0.77
CA ASN A 405 -18.97 5.42 0.14
C ASN A 405 -18.35 4.45 -0.87
N LEU A 406 -18.29 3.15 -0.56
CA LEU A 406 -17.81 2.14 -1.48
C LEU A 406 -18.70 2.04 -2.73
N LEU A 407 -20.02 2.00 -2.56
CA LEU A 407 -20.98 2.02 -3.66
C LEU A 407 -20.87 3.30 -4.48
N SER A 408 -20.67 4.45 -3.84
CA SER A 408 -20.45 5.73 -4.53
C SER A 408 -19.18 5.70 -5.39
N VAL A 409 -18.11 5.06 -4.90
CA VAL A 409 -16.89 4.83 -5.68
C VAL A 409 -17.17 3.91 -6.88
N CYS A 410 -17.98 2.86 -6.72
CA CYS A 410 -18.42 2.02 -7.83
C CYS A 410 -19.31 2.78 -8.84
N VAL A 411 -20.19 3.69 -8.40
CA VAL A 411 -21.00 4.51 -9.32
C VAL A 411 -20.12 5.51 -10.09
N LEU A 412 -18.99 5.93 -9.52
CA LEU A 412 -17.98 6.78 -10.17
C LEU A 412 -17.04 6.00 -11.11
N LEU A 413 -17.31 4.72 -11.40
CA LEU A 413 -16.57 3.92 -12.41
C LEU A 413 -16.59 4.52 -13.83
N PHE A 414 -17.34 5.61 -14.06
CA PHE A 414 -17.30 6.40 -15.29
C PHE A 414 -16.22 7.51 -15.31
N GLY A 415 -15.35 7.57 -14.30
CA GLY A 415 -14.19 8.48 -14.24
C GLY A 415 -12.83 7.74 -14.29
N SER A 416 -11.72 8.45 -14.07
CA SER A 416 -10.35 7.87 -14.10
C SER A 416 -10.23 6.62 -13.20
N LEU A 417 -10.13 5.44 -13.82
CA LEU A 417 -10.15 4.14 -13.14
C LEU A 417 -9.00 3.98 -12.14
N GLU A 418 -7.86 4.64 -12.36
CA GLU A 418 -6.69 4.48 -11.48
C GLU A 418 -6.91 5.12 -10.09
N LEU A 419 -7.70 6.20 -10.01
CA LEU A 419 -8.03 6.85 -8.74
C LEU A 419 -9.06 6.09 -7.91
N ILE A 420 -9.81 5.17 -8.53
CA ILE A 420 -10.87 4.39 -7.87
C ILE A 420 -10.27 3.52 -6.78
N SER A 421 -9.19 2.82 -7.06
CA SER A 421 -8.55 1.92 -6.11
C SER A 421 -7.91 2.66 -4.93
N LEU A 422 -7.37 3.87 -5.17
CA LEU A 422 -6.93 4.77 -4.10
C LEU A 422 -8.12 5.21 -3.22
N ARG A 423 -9.26 5.55 -3.84
CA ARG A 423 -10.49 5.89 -3.12
C ARG A 423 -11.00 4.71 -2.29
N VAL A 424 -10.97 3.49 -2.81
CA VAL A 424 -11.31 2.27 -2.06
C VAL A 424 -10.40 2.11 -0.84
N GLY A 425 -9.08 2.25 -1.02
CA GLY A 425 -8.12 2.20 0.08
C GLY A 425 -8.37 3.25 1.16
N ILE A 426 -8.65 4.50 0.77
CA ILE A 426 -8.97 5.60 1.70
C ILE A 426 -10.32 5.36 2.39
N CYS A 427 -11.35 4.90 1.67
CA CYS A 427 -12.65 4.52 2.24
C CYS A 427 -12.49 3.40 3.28
N TYR A 428 -11.60 2.46 3.03
CA TYR A 428 -11.33 1.39 3.97
C TYR A 428 -10.57 1.89 5.22
N MET A 429 -9.58 2.76 5.06
CA MET A 429 -8.91 3.42 6.20
C MET A 429 -9.87 4.27 7.03
N SER A 430 -10.82 4.95 6.38
CA SER A 430 -11.80 5.78 7.08
C SER A 430 -12.78 4.95 7.91
N LEU A 431 -13.13 3.72 7.49
CA LEU A 431 -13.91 2.79 8.31
C LEU A 431 -13.24 2.55 9.67
N TYR A 432 -11.94 2.24 9.68
CA TYR A 432 -11.22 2.00 10.93
C TYR A 432 -11.05 3.27 11.76
N LEU A 433 -10.83 4.41 11.13
CA LEU A 433 -10.79 5.69 11.81
C LEU A 433 -12.11 6.00 12.52
N LEU A 434 -13.24 5.82 11.84
CA LEU A 434 -14.57 6.06 12.42
C LEU A 434 -14.87 5.09 13.56
N LEU A 435 -14.54 3.81 13.38
CA LEU A 435 -14.65 2.83 14.47
C LEU A 435 -13.75 3.20 15.66
N GLU A 436 -12.54 3.69 15.42
CA GLU A 436 -11.62 4.09 16.49
C GLU A 436 -12.10 5.34 17.23
N ILE A 437 -12.63 6.34 16.53
CA ILE A 437 -13.09 7.60 17.12
C ILE A 437 -14.43 7.45 17.84
N PHE A 438 -15.40 6.75 17.25
CA PHE A 438 -16.77 6.68 17.76
C PHE A 438 -17.08 5.39 18.54
N HIS A 439 -16.39 4.28 18.26
CA HIS A 439 -16.67 2.97 18.87
C HIS A 439 -15.38 2.25 19.33
N PRO A 440 -14.59 2.85 20.25
CA PRO A 440 -13.39 2.23 20.83
C PRO A 440 -13.66 0.82 21.32
N THR A 441 -12.92 -0.18 20.82
CA THR A 441 -13.07 -1.57 21.30
C THR A 441 -11.73 -2.30 21.31
N LEU A 442 -11.42 -2.96 22.43
CA LEU A 442 -10.34 -3.96 22.54
C LEU A 442 -10.95 -5.35 22.37
N PHE A 443 -10.18 -6.30 21.83
CA PHE A 443 -10.64 -7.66 21.56
C PHE A 443 -9.56 -8.67 21.98
N GLY A 444 -9.98 -9.88 22.38
CA GLY A 444 -9.08 -10.99 22.69
C GLY A 444 -8.09 -10.65 23.82
N GLY A 445 -6.83 -11.05 23.67
CA GLY A 445 -5.78 -10.84 24.68
C GLY A 445 -5.51 -9.36 25.03
N ASP A 446 -5.89 -8.40 24.19
CA ASP A 446 -5.81 -6.98 24.53
C ASP A 446 -6.86 -6.58 25.59
N ALA A 447 -8.03 -7.23 25.59
CA ALA A 447 -9.06 -6.99 26.59
C ALA A 447 -8.70 -7.64 27.94
N GLU A 448 -8.00 -8.77 27.92
CA GLU A 448 -7.53 -9.47 29.13
C GLU A 448 -6.41 -8.70 29.86
N ALA A 449 -5.71 -7.79 29.16
CA ALA A 449 -4.65 -6.97 29.74
C ALA A 449 -5.18 -5.79 30.60
N ILE A 450 -6.50 -5.61 30.68
CA ILE A 450 -7.12 -4.57 31.51
C ILE A 450 -7.12 -5.04 32.97
N PRO A 451 -6.54 -4.27 33.91
CA PRO A 451 -6.59 -4.64 35.32
C PRO A 451 -8.03 -4.58 35.85
N ALA A 452 -8.43 -5.54 36.67
CA ALA A 452 -9.79 -5.64 37.24
C ALA A 452 -10.26 -4.35 37.94
N ALA A 453 -9.34 -3.59 38.55
CA ALA A 453 -9.62 -2.32 39.21
C ALA A 453 -10.01 -1.18 38.24
N ALA A 454 -9.70 -1.30 36.94
CA ALA A 454 -10.09 -0.32 35.92
C ALA A 454 -11.54 -0.50 35.45
N HIS A 455 -12.19 -1.63 35.78
CA HIS A 455 -13.61 -1.88 35.48
C HIS A 455 -14.57 -1.35 36.55
N SER A 456 -14.08 -0.96 37.73
CA SER A 456 -14.90 -0.53 38.87
C SER A 456 -15.14 0.99 38.96
N GLU A 457 -14.70 1.77 37.97
CA GLU A 457 -14.87 3.24 37.93
C GLU A 457 -15.93 3.72 36.89
N GLU A 458 -16.75 2.82 36.32
CA GLU A 458 -17.91 3.19 35.47
C GLU A 458 -19.19 3.48 36.26
#